data_AF-A0A060UQK9-F1
#
_entry.id   AF-A0A060UQK9-F1
#
_cell.length_a   1.000
_cell.length_b   1.000
_cell.length_c   1.000
_cell.angle_alpha   90.00
_cell.angle_beta   90.00
_cell.angle_gamma   90.00
#
_symmetry.space_group_name_H-M   'P 1'
#
loop_
_entity.id
_entity.type
_entity.pdbx_description
1 polymer ?
#
loop_
_entity_poly.entity_id
_entity_poly.type
_entity_poly.pdbx_seq_one_letter_code
_entity_poly.pdbx_strand_id
1 'polypeptide(L)'
;MQKVYIAGPDIFRVGWPDMARKIVTACELWGLEALLPIPANQSLDRHGVSGITVPGKTKDAVSVFELCMDMIRSCDALVANITPFRGDEPDAGTVFEIATAYALGKPVVAYTLDTRLTHERHAHNGSITANGALMCRSGFLVEQFGLSCNVMVAQACHAIVFGDAVSALFALKNLKITGGDHVETT
;
A
#
# COMPACT_ATOMS: atom_id res chain seq x y z
N MET A 1 6.21 22.26 1.72
CA MET A 1 6.22 21.24 0.64
C MET A 1 5.19 20.19 1.01
N GLN A 2 4.39 19.70 0.07
CA GLN A 2 3.37 18.69 0.41
C GLN A 2 4.07 17.37 0.76
N LYS A 3 3.75 16.79 1.91
CA LYS A 3 4.33 15.56 2.43
C LYS A 3 3.51 14.35 1.99
N VAL A 4 4.16 13.35 1.41
CA VAL A 4 3.52 12.12 0.95
C VAL A 4 4.13 10.94 1.68
N TYR A 5 3.31 10.23 2.46
CA TYR A 5 3.74 8.97 3.08
C TYR A 5 3.72 7.85 2.04
N ILE A 6 4.81 7.11 1.94
CA ILE A 6 4.95 6.01 1.00
C ILE A 6 4.82 4.70 1.77
N ALA A 7 3.62 4.12 1.67
CA ALA A 7 3.24 2.86 2.30
C ALA A 7 3.47 1.70 1.33
N GLY A 8 3.90 0.55 1.84
CA GLY A 8 4.08 -0.64 1.00
C GLY A 8 5.13 -1.62 1.47
N PRO A 9 5.06 -2.87 1.00
CA PRO A 9 6.02 -3.92 1.34
C PRO A 9 7.37 -3.75 0.61
N ASP A 10 7.56 -2.72 -0.21
CA ASP A 10 8.80 -2.49 -0.95
C ASP A 10 10.02 -2.33 -0.04
N ILE A 11 9.82 -1.88 1.22
CA ILE A 11 10.86 -1.81 2.25
C ILE A 11 11.50 -3.16 2.57
N PHE A 12 10.79 -4.27 2.30
CA PHE A 12 11.29 -5.64 2.51
C PHE A 12 12.09 -6.17 1.33
N ARG A 13 12.22 -5.42 0.23
CA ARG A 13 13.07 -5.80 -0.90
C ARG A 13 14.54 -5.47 -0.58
N VAL A 14 15.44 -6.39 -0.94
CA VAL A 14 16.90 -6.12 -0.88
C VAL A 14 17.27 -4.86 -1.67
N GLY A 15 16.60 -4.63 -2.81
CA GLY A 15 16.75 -3.45 -3.66
C GLY A 15 15.98 -2.20 -3.21
N TRP A 16 15.48 -2.14 -1.96
CA TRP A 16 14.76 -0.97 -1.44
C TRP A 16 15.48 0.37 -1.67
N PRO A 17 16.80 0.52 -1.41
CA PRO A 17 17.49 1.80 -1.60
C PRO A 17 17.34 2.40 -3.00
N ASP A 18 17.40 1.57 -4.06
CA ASP A 18 17.26 2.04 -5.44
C ASP A 18 15.84 2.52 -5.73
N MET A 19 14.84 1.77 -5.25
CA MET A 19 13.43 2.14 -5.41
C MET A 19 13.09 3.41 -4.63
N ALA A 20 13.55 3.51 -3.39
CA ALA A 20 13.37 4.68 -2.54
C ALA A 20 13.99 5.94 -3.16
N ARG A 21 15.19 5.85 -3.76
CA ARG A 21 15.79 6.98 -4.49
C ARG A 21 14.94 7.44 -5.66
N LYS A 22 14.39 6.51 -6.46
CA LYS A 22 13.48 6.86 -7.57
C LYS A 22 12.24 7.60 -7.07
N ILE A 23 11.67 7.15 -5.95
CA ILE A 23 10.51 7.79 -5.31
C ILE A 23 10.87 9.19 -4.83
N VAL A 24 11.99 9.35 -4.12
CA VAL A 24 12.48 10.66 -3.65
C VAL A 24 12.70 11.61 -4.83
N THR A 25 13.39 11.18 -5.89
CA THR A 25 13.61 12.00 -7.09
C THR A 25 12.30 12.39 -7.76
N ALA A 26 11.32 11.48 -7.87
CA ALA A 26 10.01 11.81 -8.43
C ALA A 26 9.26 12.84 -7.58
N CYS A 27 9.28 12.68 -6.25
CA CYS A 27 8.70 13.64 -5.33
C CYS A 27 9.35 15.03 -5.46
N GLU A 28 10.68 15.10 -5.45
CA GLU A 28 11.44 16.35 -5.59
C GLU A 28 11.12 17.07 -6.90
N LEU A 29 11.08 16.34 -8.03
CA LEU A 29 10.72 16.88 -9.33
C LEU A 29 9.30 17.49 -9.37
N TRP A 30 8.43 17.07 -8.46
CA TRP A 30 7.04 17.54 -8.37
C TRP A 30 6.77 18.45 -7.17
N GLY A 31 7.81 18.88 -6.44
CA GLY A 31 7.65 19.73 -5.26
C GLY A 31 6.92 19.03 -4.11
N LEU A 32 7.16 17.73 -3.96
CA LEU A 32 6.66 16.87 -2.88
C LEU A 32 7.81 16.41 -1.98
N GLU A 33 7.50 16.07 -0.74
CA GLU A 33 8.41 15.47 0.24
C GLU A 33 8.00 14.02 0.49
N ALA A 34 8.88 13.05 0.19
CA ALA A 34 8.61 11.64 0.50
C ALA A 34 8.90 11.34 1.98
N LEU A 35 7.90 10.85 2.72
CA LEU A 35 8.09 10.28 4.05
C LEU A 35 8.23 8.76 3.91
N LEU A 36 9.43 8.26 4.23
CA LEU A 36 9.80 6.85 4.07
C LEU A 36 10.12 6.24 5.45
N PRO A 37 9.44 5.15 5.87
CA PRO A 37 9.78 4.46 7.12
C PRO A 37 11.23 4.01 7.19
N ILE A 38 11.78 3.58 6.04
CA ILE A 38 13.20 3.24 5.87
C ILE A 38 13.81 4.22 4.88
N PRO A 39 14.74 5.10 5.29
CA PRO A 39 15.33 6.09 4.39
C PRO A 39 16.05 5.48 3.18
N ALA A 40 16.16 6.23 2.09
CA ALA A 40 16.69 5.75 0.80
C ALA A 40 18.19 5.34 0.82
N ASN A 41 18.92 5.66 1.88
CA ASN A 41 20.31 5.24 2.11
C ASN A 41 20.43 4.05 3.06
N GLN A 42 19.31 3.41 3.43
CA GLN A 42 19.26 2.26 4.32
C GLN A 42 18.54 1.08 3.68
N SER A 43 18.85 -0.13 4.14
CA SER A 43 18.14 -1.37 3.80
C SER A 43 17.86 -2.16 5.08
N LEU A 44 16.76 -2.91 5.08
CA LEU A 44 16.48 -3.90 6.13
C LEU A 44 17.42 -5.11 6.04
N ASP A 45 17.93 -5.41 4.85
CA ASP A 45 18.91 -6.47 4.63
C ASP A 45 20.34 -5.99 4.96
N ARG A 46 20.59 -5.79 6.24
CA ARG A 46 21.93 -5.51 6.77
C ARG A 46 22.08 -6.10 8.17
N HIS A 47 23.34 -6.32 8.58
CA HIS A 47 23.63 -6.88 9.90
C HIS A 47 23.08 -5.99 11.03
N GLY A 48 22.49 -6.62 12.06
CA GLY A 48 22.05 -5.95 13.28
C GLY A 48 20.69 -5.25 13.21
N VAL A 49 19.87 -5.51 12.18
CA VAL A 49 18.51 -4.97 12.11
C VAL A 49 17.57 -5.81 12.98
N SER A 50 17.16 -5.25 14.11
CA SER A 50 16.17 -5.85 15.02
C SER A 50 14.89 -6.23 14.28
N GLY A 51 14.45 -7.47 14.44
CA GLY A 51 13.25 -8.01 13.80
C GLY A 51 13.44 -8.50 12.37
N ILE A 52 14.63 -8.30 11.77
CA ILE A 52 14.95 -8.76 10.41
C ILE A 52 16.16 -9.72 10.43
N THR A 53 17.35 -9.23 10.75
CA THR A 53 18.59 -10.03 10.75
C THR A 53 19.04 -10.47 12.15
N VAL A 54 18.42 -9.92 13.19
CA VAL A 54 18.55 -10.39 14.58
C VAL A 54 17.18 -10.33 15.28
N PRO A 55 16.91 -11.16 16.30
CA PRO A 55 15.64 -11.09 17.04
C PRO A 55 15.38 -9.70 17.63
N GLY A 56 14.19 -9.15 17.37
CA GLY A 56 13.76 -7.87 17.93
C GLY A 56 13.13 -8.03 19.32
N LYS A 57 12.93 -6.89 20.00
CA LYS A 57 12.21 -6.79 21.28
C LYS A 57 10.93 -5.98 21.11
N THR A 58 9.99 -6.09 22.04
CA THR A 58 8.72 -5.33 22.02
C THR A 58 8.94 -3.83 21.84
N LYS A 59 9.93 -3.25 22.53
CA LYS A 59 10.26 -1.82 22.40
C LYS A 59 10.68 -1.43 20.97
N ASP A 60 11.34 -2.32 20.24
CA ASP A 60 11.80 -2.03 18.88
C ASP A 60 10.57 -1.97 17.94
N ALA A 61 9.61 -2.88 18.13
CA ALA A 61 8.34 -2.86 17.41
C ALA A 61 7.51 -1.61 17.74
N VAL A 62 7.47 -1.19 19.02
CA VAL A 62 6.80 0.06 19.43
C VAL A 62 7.45 1.27 18.75
N SER A 63 8.78 1.38 18.76
CA SER A 63 9.47 2.48 18.09
C SER A 63 9.17 2.55 16.59
N VAL A 64 9.14 1.41 15.90
CA VAL A 64 8.81 1.36 14.47
C VAL A 64 7.36 1.81 14.24
N PHE A 65 6.42 1.31 15.05
CA PHE A 65 5.01 1.67 14.95
C PHE A 65 4.79 3.18 15.17
N GLU A 66 5.36 3.73 16.24
CA GLU A 66 5.23 5.16 16.55
C GLU A 66 5.82 6.04 15.44
N LEU A 67 6.97 5.65 14.89
CA LEU A 67 7.59 6.35 13.76
C LEU A 67 6.65 6.40 12.53
N CYS A 68 6.08 5.26 12.12
CA CYS A 68 5.13 5.22 11.00
C CYS A 68 3.89 6.06 11.29
N MET A 69 3.34 5.97 12.50
CA MET A 69 2.15 6.75 12.89
C MET A 69 2.41 8.25 12.86
N ASP A 70 3.57 8.72 13.30
CA ASP A 70 3.93 10.13 13.26
C ASP A 70 4.15 10.65 11.83
N MET A 71 4.72 9.82 10.96
CA MET A 71 4.81 10.13 9.52
C MET A 71 3.41 10.21 8.89
N ILE A 72 2.51 9.27 9.17
CA ILE A 72 1.15 9.29 8.64
C ILE A 72 0.39 10.51 9.17
N ARG A 73 0.48 10.83 10.46
CA ARG A 73 -0.15 12.04 11.04
C ARG A 73 0.34 13.32 10.39
N SER A 74 1.63 13.40 10.07
CA SER A 74 2.25 14.60 9.51
C SER A 74 2.20 14.71 7.98
N CYS A 75 1.82 13.66 7.26
CA CYS A 75 1.70 13.71 5.80
C CYS A 75 0.42 14.46 5.34
N ASP A 76 0.42 14.96 4.12
CA ASP A 76 -0.75 15.54 3.48
C ASP A 76 -1.50 14.52 2.60
N ALA A 77 -0.82 13.44 2.20
CA ALA A 77 -1.38 12.37 1.37
C ALA A 77 -0.63 11.05 1.62
N LEU A 78 -1.22 9.94 1.18
CA LEU A 78 -0.62 8.62 1.24
C LEU A 78 -0.62 7.97 -0.15
N VAL A 79 0.53 7.41 -0.53
CA VAL A 79 0.68 6.52 -1.69
C VAL A 79 0.92 5.11 -1.17
N ALA A 80 0.10 4.14 -1.58
CA ALA A 80 0.15 2.78 -1.06
C ALA A 80 0.39 1.72 -2.13
N ASN A 81 1.37 0.85 -1.91
CA ASN A 81 1.53 -0.36 -2.71
C ASN A 81 0.58 -1.47 -2.22
N ILE A 82 -0.45 -1.78 -2.99
CA ILE A 82 -1.39 -2.87 -2.71
C ILE A 82 -1.12 -4.12 -3.57
N THR A 83 0.05 -4.21 -4.22
CA THR A 83 0.48 -5.42 -4.93
C THR A 83 0.47 -6.61 -3.95
N PRO A 84 -0.02 -7.79 -4.36
CA PRO A 84 -0.05 -8.97 -3.50
C PRO A 84 1.32 -9.27 -2.88
N PHE A 85 1.34 -9.49 -1.56
CA PHE A 85 2.58 -9.67 -0.81
C PHE A 85 2.52 -10.93 0.07
N ARG A 86 3.42 -11.87 -0.20
CA ARG A 86 3.50 -13.19 0.50
C ARG A 86 2.18 -13.97 0.47
N GLY A 87 1.36 -13.74 -0.56
CA GLY A 87 0.02 -14.29 -0.76
C GLY A 87 -0.71 -13.52 -1.85
N ASP A 88 -2.04 -13.65 -1.90
CA ASP A 88 -2.91 -13.01 -2.91
C ASP A 88 -3.52 -11.67 -2.44
N GLU A 89 -3.18 -11.24 -1.22
CA GLU A 89 -3.67 -10.02 -0.59
C GLU A 89 -2.55 -8.98 -0.39
N PRO A 90 -2.89 -7.68 -0.24
CA PRO A 90 -1.94 -6.65 0.13
C PRO A 90 -1.26 -6.92 1.48
N ASP A 91 -0.13 -6.26 1.71
CA ASP A 91 0.55 -6.28 3.00
C ASP A 91 -0.36 -5.73 4.12
N ALA A 92 -0.48 -6.48 5.22
CA ALA A 92 -1.33 -6.12 6.35
C ALA A 92 -0.90 -4.79 7.02
N GLY A 93 0.40 -4.49 7.03
CA GLY A 93 0.90 -3.20 7.51
C GLY A 93 0.37 -2.05 6.65
N THR A 94 0.53 -2.18 5.34
CA THR A 94 0.02 -1.22 4.35
C THR A 94 -1.50 -1.03 4.46
N VAL A 95 -2.27 -2.11 4.67
CA VAL A 95 -3.72 -2.03 4.91
C VAL A 95 -4.06 -1.19 6.14
N PHE A 96 -3.33 -1.38 7.24
CA PHE A 96 -3.50 -0.57 8.46
C PHE A 96 -3.17 0.91 8.22
N GLU A 97 -2.12 1.19 7.45
CA GLU A 97 -1.70 2.56 7.12
C GLU A 97 -2.73 3.27 6.23
N ILE A 98 -3.29 2.57 5.23
CA ILE A 98 -4.41 3.06 4.39
C ILE A 98 -5.62 3.39 5.26
N ALA A 99 -6.05 2.47 6.12
CA ALA A 99 -7.20 2.67 7.00
C ALA A 99 -6.98 3.86 7.94
N THR A 100 -5.75 4.02 8.45
CA THR A 100 -5.37 5.15 9.30
C THR A 100 -5.43 6.47 8.54
N ALA A 101 -4.88 6.54 7.33
CA ALA A 101 -4.93 7.74 6.50
C ALA A 101 -6.37 8.13 6.14
N TYR A 102 -7.19 7.14 5.76
CA TYR A 102 -8.62 7.34 5.49
C TYR A 102 -9.35 7.92 6.71
N ALA A 103 -9.15 7.32 7.89
CA ALA A 103 -9.77 7.79 9.14
C ALA A 103 -9.34 9.22 9.54
N LEU A 104 -8.12 9.62 9.14
CA LEU A 104 -7.62 10.98 9.32
C LEU A 104 -8.04 11.95 8.21
N GLY A 105 -8.86 11.52 7.24
CA GLY A 105 -9.31 12.34 6.12
C GLY A 105 -8.22 12.67 5.10
N LYS A 106 -7.16 11.86 5.02
CA LYS A 106 -6.05 12.06 4.10
C LYS A 106 -6.34 11.39 2.76
N PRO A 107 -6.06 12.04 1.62
CA PRO A 107 -6.19 11.40 0.31
C PRO A 107 -5.22 10.23 0.19
N VAL A 108 -5.74 9.10 -0.30
CA VAL A 108 -4.99 7.86 -0.52
C VAL A 108 -5.02 7.52 -2.00
N VAL A 109 -3.85 7.36 -2.62
CA VAL A 109 -3.71 6.78 -3.97
C VAL A 109 -2.96 5.47 -3.86
N ALA A 110 -3.62 4.37 -4.17
CA ALA A 110 -2.99 3.07 -4.19
C ALA A 110 -2.48 2.70 -5.58
N TYR A 111 -1.52 1.79 -5.63
CA TYR A 111 -1.07 1.17 -6.87
C TYR A 111 -0.87 -0.33 -6.73
N THR A 112 -1.01 -1.05 -7.85
CA THR A 112 -0.70 -2.47 -7.95
C THR A 112 0.04 -2.76 -9.24
N LEU A 113 1.01 -3.66 -9.17
CA LEU A 113 1.66 -4.26 -10.35
C LEU A 113 0.88 -5.46 -10.90
N ASP A 114 -0.10 -5.97 -10.16
CA ASP A 114 -0.95 -7.09 -10.55
C ASP A 114 -2.27 -6.57 -11.14
N THR A 115 -2.52 -6.92 -12.40
CA THR A 115 -3.73 -6.53 -13.13
C THR A 115 -4.93 -7.43 -12.86
N ARG A 116 -4.74 -8.55 -12.15
CA ARG A 116 -5.81 -9.49 -11.82
C ARG A 116 -6.72 -8.95 -10.74
N LEU A 117 -8.01 -9.20 -10.87
CA LEU A 117 -9.04 -8.93 -9.87
C LEU A 117 -8.96 -9.93 -8.71
N THR A 118 -9.50 -9.57 -7.55
CA THR A 118 -9.51 -10.40 -6.33
C THR A 118 -9.99 -11.82 -6.63
N HIS A 119 -11.12 -11.95 -7.35
CA HIS A 119 -11.66 -13.26 -7.69
C HIS A 119 -10.76 -14.06 -8.62
N GLU A 120 -10.11 -13.44 -9.59
CA GLU A 120 -9.19 -14.11 -10.52
C GLU A 120 -7.95 -14.65 -9.79
N ARG A 121 -7.46 -13.93 -8.77
CA ARG A 121 -6.32 -14.38 -7.95
C ARG A 121 -6.69 -15.59 -7.09
N HIS A 122 -7.78 -15.49 -6.35
CA HIS A 122 -8.21 -16.53 -5.40
C HIS A 122 -8.89 -17.74 -6.07
N ALA A 123 -9.40 -17.58 -7.30
CA ALA A 123 -10.10 -18.65 -8.02
C ALA A 123 -9.19 -19.74 -8.59
N HIS A 124 -7.86 -19.57 -8.57
CA HIS A 124 -6.95 -20.58 -9.11
C HIS A 124 -7.03 -21.89 -8.27
N ASN A 125 -7.91 -22.79 -8.72
CA ASN A 125 -8.35 -24.02 -8.06
C ASN A 125 -9.31 -23.80 -6.87
N GLY A 126 -10.18 -22.78 -6.98
CA GLY A 126 -11.34 -22.62 -6.11
C GLY A 126 -12.49 -23.57 -6.48
N SER A 127 -13.61 -23.45 -5.76
CA SER A 127 -14.85 -24.19 -6.04
C SER A 127 -16.05 -23.26 -5.95
N ILE A 128 -17.21 -23.73 -6.45
CA ILE A 128 -18.48 -23.03 -6.33
C ILE A 128 -19.33 -23.74 -5.29
N THR A 129 -19.83 -22.99 -4.31
CA THR A 129 -20.75 -23.52 -3.30
C THR A 129 -22.13 -23.83 -3.90
N ALA A 130 -22.98 -24.57 -3.17
CA ALA A 130 -24.34 -24.86 -3.61
C ALA A 130 -25.19 -23.60 -3.88
N ASN A 131 -24.82 -22.47 -3.27
CA ASN A 131 -25.49 -21.18 -3.44
C ASN A 131 -24.82 -20.29 -4.51
N GLY A 132 -23.88 -20.82 -5.30
CA GLY A 132 -23.22 -20.08 -6.39
C GLY A 132 -22.07 -19.17 -5.97
N ALA A 133 -21.72 -19.12 -4.68
CA ALA A 133 -20.59 -18.32 -4.21
C ALA A 133 -19.25 -18.96 -4.61
N LEU A 134 -18.32 -18.14 -5.08
CA LEU A 134 -16.93 -18.53 -5.31
C LEU A 134 -16.23 -18.71 -3.96
N MET A 135 -15.57 -19.85 -3.79
CA MET A 135 -14.82 -20.21 -2.60
C MET A 135 -13.37 -20.52 -2.99
N CYS A 136 -12.41 -19.89 -2.32
CA CYS A 136 -10.99 -20.13 -2.53
C CYS A 136 -10.58 -21.51 -1.98
N ARG A 137 -9.35 -21.94 -2.30
CA ARG A 137 -8.83 -23.25 -1.85
C ARG A 137 -8.83 -23.42 -0.32
N SER A 138 -8.72 -22.33 0.42
CA SER A 138 -8.72 -22.33 1.88
C SER A 138 -10.13 -22.40 2.50
N GLY A 139 -11.18 -22.51 1.68
CA GLY A 139 -12.56 -22.66 2.16
C GLY A 139 -13.27 -21.34 2.49
N PHE A 140 -12.70 -20.19 2.11
CA PHE A 140 -13.31 -18.88 2.32
C PHE A 140 -13.99 -18.38 1.05
N LEU A 141 -15.10 -17.67 1.21
CA LEU A 141 -15.78 -17.02 0.09
C LEU A 141 -14.96 -15.85 -0.44
N VAL A 142 -15.07 -15.60 -1.74
CA VAL A 142 -14.27 -14.60 -2.45
C VAL A 142 -15.14 -13.46 -2.95
N GLU A 143 -14.71 -12.24 -2.71
CA GLU A 143 -15.37 -11.02 -3.20
C GLU A 143 -15.30 -10.93 -4.74
N GLN A 144 -16.43 -10.57 -5.36
CA GLN A 144 -16.58 -10.45 -6.82
C GLN A 144 -17.09 -9.05 -7.21
N PHE A 145 -16.52 -8.00 -6.61
CA PHE A 145 -16.88 -6.60 -6.88
C PHE A 145 -16.18 -5.99 -8.11
N GLY A 146 -15.42 -6.78 -8.87
CA GLY A 146 -14.60 -6.23 -9.96
C GLY A 146 -13.40 -5.41 -9.47
N LEU A 147 -12.94 -5.64 -8.24
CA LEU A 147 -11.85 -4.87 -7.60
C LEU A 147 -10.53 -5.66 -7.58
N SER A 148 -9.42 -4.92 -7.49
CA SER A 148 -8.06 -5.47 -7.41
C SER A 148 -7.63 -5.83 -5.99
N CYS A 149 -8.42 -5.54 -4.96
CA CYS A 149 -8.17 -5.95 -3.58
C CYS A 149 -9.50 -6.02 -2.80
N ASN A 150 -9.41 -6.30 -1.50
CA ASN A 150 -10.56 -6.27 -0.60
C ASN A 150 -11.35 -4.94 -0.71
N VAL A 151 -12.68 -5.04 -0.66
CA VAL A 151 -13.59 -3.89 -0.81
C VAL A 151 -13.28 -2.74 0.16
N MET A 152 -12.93 -3.02 1.42
CA MET A 152 -12.66 -1.98 2.41
C MET A 152 -11.40 -1.18 2.05
N VAL A 153 -10.37 -1.87 1.55
CA VAL A 153 -9.12 -1.23 1.12
C VAL A 153 -9.35 -0.41 -0.13
N ALA A 154 -10.08 -0.97 -1.11
CA ALA A 154 -10.36 -0.28 -2.35
C ALA A 154 -11.17 1.00 -2.13
N GLN A 155 -12.22 0.94 -1.30
CA GLN A 155 -13.08 2.10 -1.02
C GLN A 155 -12.40 3.16 -0.14
N ALA A 156 -11.38 2.79 0.64
CA ALA A 156 -10.56 3.76 1.37
C ALA A 156 -9.62 4.56 0.45
N CYS A 157 -9.40 4.11 -0.79
CA CYS A 157 -8.55 4.77 -1.76
C CYS A 157 -9.36 5.72 -2.66
N HIS A 158 -8.82 6.92 -2.91
CA HIS A 158 -9.41 7.86 -3.88
C HIS A 158 -9.16 7.42 -5.33
N ALA A 159 -8.06 6.72 -5.56
CA ALA A 159 -7.74 6.10 -6.84
C ALA A 159 -6.87 4.87 -6.61
N ILE A 160 -7.02 3.89 -7.50
CA ILE A 160 -6.12 2.74 -7.63
C ILE A 160 -5.57 2.76 -9.04
N VAL A 161 -4.24 2.77 -9.19
CA VAL A 161 -3.60 2.76 -10.51
C VAL A 161 -2.82 1.46 -10.75
N PHE A 162 -2.84 0.99 -11.99
CA PHE A 162 -1.96 -0.07 -12.43
C PHE A 162 -0.59 0.52 -12.77
N GLY A 163 0.46 0.04 -12.11
CA GLY A 163 1.81 0.56 -12.27
C GLY A 163 2.59 0.58 -10.96
N ASP A 164 3.51 1.52 -10.84
CA ASP A 164 4.45 1.65 -9.73
C ASP A 164 4.18 2.91 -8.87
N ALA A 165 5.03 3.13 -7.87
CA ALA A 165 4.95 4.29 -6.99
C ALA A 165 5.00 5.63 -7.75
N VAL A 166 5.77 5.71 -8.84
CA VAL A 166 5.89 6.94 -9.65
C VAL A 166 4.58 7.21 -10.39
N SER A 167 3.94 6.15 -10.91
CA SER A 167 2.60 6.22 -11.53
C SER A 167 1.55 6.71 -10.52
N ALA A 168 1.60 6.20 -9.29
CA ALA A 168 0.71 6.61 -8.20
C ALA A 168 0.92 8.07 -7.78
N LEU A 169 2.18 8.50 -7.65
CA LEU A 169 2.52 9.88 -7.34
C LEU A 169 2.08 10.85 -8.47
N PHE A 170 2.19 10.43 -9.73
CA PHE A 170 1.65 11.19 -10.85
C PHE A 170 0.12 11.32 -10.77
N ALA A 171 -0.59 10.23 -10.44
CA ALA A 171 -2.03 10.27 -10.24
C ALA A 171 -2.43 11.17 -9.05
N LEU A 172 -1.71 11.09 -7.93
CA LEU A 172 -1.90 11.96 -6.76
C LEU A 172 -1.77 13.44 -7.12
N LYS A 173 -0.74 13.80 -7.90
CA LYS A 173 -0.53 15.19 -8.35
C LYS A 173 -1.71 15.72 -9.18
N ASN A 174 -2.34 14.85 -9.97
CA ASN A 174 -3.46 15.21 -10.83
C ASN A 174 -4.83 14.96 -10.18
N LEU A 175 -4.85 14.49 -8.93
CA LEU A 175 -6.08 14.19 -8.22
C LEU A 175 -6.83 15.49 -7.95
N LYS A 176 -7.96 15.68 -8.65
CA LYS A 176 -8.91 16.73 -8.30
C LYS A 176 -9.68 16.25 -7.09
N ILE A 177 -9.35 16.76 -5.91
CA ILE A 177 -10.16 16.52 -4.71
C ILE A 177 -11.43 17.37 -4.85
N THR A 178 -12.41 16.85 -5.58
CA THR A 178 -13.78 17.35 -5.49
C THR A 178 -14.33 16.85 -4.16
N GLY A 179 -14.74 17.78 -3.28
CA GLY A 179 -15.28 17.42 -1.99
C GLY A 179 -16.43 16.43 -2.14
N GLY A 180 -16.20 15.20 -1.68
CA GLY A 180 -17.19 14.13 -1.55
C GLY A 180 -17.91 13.79 -2.85
N ASP A 181 -17.29 13.00 -3.73
CA ASP A 181 -18.00 11.99 -4.52
C ASP A 181 -16.96 10.99 -5.07
N HIS A 182 -17.21 9.70 -4.85
CA HIS A 182 -16.39 8.61 -5.36
C HIS A 182 -16.37 8.66 -6.89
N VAL A 183 -15.17 8.74 -7.47
CA VAL A 183 -15.00 8.69 -8.92
C VAL A 183 -15.16 7.22 -9.36
N GLU A 184 -16.27 6.91 -10.03
CA GLU A 184 -16.37 5.69 -10.85
C GLU A 184 -15.36 5.80 -11.99
N THR A 185 -14.36 4.92 -12.01
CA THR A 185 -13.51 4.71 -13.19
C THR A 185 -14.24 3.80 -14.16
N THR A 186 -14.55 4.33 -15.34
CA THR A 186 -15.05 3.61 -16.53
C THR A 186 -14.06 2.58 -17.05
#